data_AF-A0A917WXG5-F1
#
_entry.id   AF-A0A917WXG5-F1
#
_cell.length_a   1.000
_cell.length_b   1.000
_cell.length_c   1.000
_cell.angle_alpha   90.00
_cell.angle_beta   90.00
_cell.angle_gamma   90.00
#
_symmetry.space_group_name_H-M   'P 1'
#
loop_
_entity.id
_entity.type
_entity.pdbx_description
1 polymer ?
#
loop_
_entity_poly.entity_id
_entity_poly.type
_entity_poly.pdbx_seq_one_letter_code
_entity_poly.pdbx_strand_id
1 'polypeptide(L)'
;MRNKIFATLFLTTVFVLLLGGCASSNIIPALKGGYQSEIVDGEFVQMSFQPDNNSFIEYISNREVDKGTFEELKNGLYKITGDMQEFEITLNSDNSFDLIVKGLNQGKPIRMKNIDDIPVYFSTKFNDVDEYKSLLED
;
A
#
# COMPACT_ATOMS: atom_id res chain seq x y z
N MET A 1 -17.11 -55.44 -4.45
CA MET A 1 -17.10 -54.30 -5.40
C MET A 1 -17.65 -53.01 -4.79
N ARG A 2 -18.79 -53.03 -4.09
CA ARG A 2 -19.41 -51.85 -3.45
C ARG A 2 -18.45 -51.03 -2.56
N ASN A 3 -17.66 -51.69 -1.69
CA ASN A 3 -16.72 -51.01 -0.79
C ASN A 3 -15.54 -50.34 -1.51
N LYS A 4 -15.14 -50.84 -2.69
CA LYS A 4 -14.07 -50.23 -3.50
C LYS A 4 -14.56 -48.93 -4.15
N ILE A 5 -15.81 -48.92 -4.63
CA ILE A 5 -16.44 -47.72 -5.22
C ILE A 5 -16.59 -46.62 -4.17
N PHE A 6 -17.03 -46.94 -2.96
CA PHE A 6 -17.13 -45.98 -1.86
C PHE A 6 -15.77 -45.41 -1.43
N ALA A 7 -14.73 -46.24 -1.36
CA ALA A 7 -13.37 -45.80 -1.05
C ALA A 7 -12.81 -44.85 -2.13
N THR A 8 -13.05 -45.16 -3.41
CA THR A 8 -12.66 -44.29 -4.53
C THR A 8 -13.40 -42.95 -4.49
N LEU A 9 -14.71 -42.95 -4.22
CA LEU A 9 -15.53 -41.72 -4.14
C LEU A 9 -15.09 -40.81 -2.99
N PHE A 10 -14.75 -41.40 -1.84
CA PHE A 10 -14.23 -40.67 -0.69
C PHE A 10 -12.86 -40.05 -1.01
N LEU A 11 -11.95 -40.82 -1.61
CA LEU A 11 -10.61 -40.35 -1.96
C LEU A 11 -10.66 -39.20 -2.99
N THR A 12 -11.51 -39.30 -4.02
CA THR A 12 -11.69 -38.20 -4.99
C THR A 12 -12.27 -36.95 -4.35
N THR A 13 -13.17 -37.09 -3.38
CA THR A 13 -13.77 -35.94 -2.67
C THR A 13 -12.73 -35.20 -1.82
N VAL A 14 -11.86 -35.94 -1.12
CA VAL A 14 -10.76 -35.37 -0.34
C VAL A 14 -9.76 -34.64 -1.24
N PHE A 15 -9.42 -35.20 -2.41
CA PHE A 15 -8.53 -34.54 -3.37
C PHE A 15 -9.12 -33.25 -3.94
N VAL A 16 -10.42 -33.20 -4.24
CA VAL A 16 -11.08 -31.97 -4.72
C VAL A 16 -11.12 -30.90 -3.63
N LEU A 17 -11.34 -31.27 -2.36
CA LEU A 17 -11.32 -30.33 -1.23
C LEU A 17 -9.91 -29.77 -0.95
N LEU A 18 -8.87 -30.61 -1.08
CA LEU A 18 -7.47 -30.18 -0.95
C LEU A 18 -7.05 -29.23 -2.08
N LEU A 19 -7.57 -29.42 -3.30
CA LEU A 19 -7.30 -28.53 -4.44
C LEU A 19 -8.15 -27.25 -4.39
N GLY A 20 -9.38 -27.31 -3.85
CA GLY A 20 -10.26 -26.15 -3.68
C GLY A 20 -9.79 -25.16 -2.62
N GLY A 21 -9.01 -25.62 -1.64
CA GLY A 21 -8.38 -24.76 -0.62
C GLY A 21 -7.24 -23.89 -1.13
N CYS A 22 -6.74 -24.15 -2.35
CA CYS A 22 -5.70 -23.36 -3.01
C CYS A 22 -6.25 -22.43 -4.11
N ALA A 23 -7.58 -22.25 -4.19
CA ALA A 23 -8.13 -21.08 -4.87
C ALA A 23 -7.85 -19.87 -3.97
N SER A 24 -6.60 -19.41 -4.00
CA SER A 24 -6.15 -18.19 -3.34
C SER A 24 -7.07 -17.06 -3.77
N SER A 25 -8.02 -16.72 -2.91
CA SER A 25 -8.72 -15.45 -2.99
C SER A 25 -7.65 -14.38 -3.11
N ASN A 26 -7.75 -13.53 -4.14
CA ASN A 26 -6.93 -12.34 -4.27
C ASN A 26 -7.34 -11.37 -3.14
N ILE A 27 -6.97 -11.71 -1.91
CA ILE A 27 -7.26 -10.89 -0.73
C ILE A 27 -6.37 -9.68 -0.86
N ILE A 28 -6.99 -8.53 -1.09
CA ILE A 28 -6.29 -7.26 -1.02
C ILE A 28 -5.98 -7.01 0.46
N PRO A 29 -4.70 -6.80 0.82
CA PRO A 29 -4.35 -6.49 2.20
C PRO A 29 -4.99 -5.15 2.62
N ALA A 30 -5.14 -4.93 3.93
CA ALA A 30 -5.54 -3.61 4.42
C ALA A 30 -4.38 -2.62 4.28
N LEU A 31 -4.67 -1.38 3.90
CA LEU A 31 -3.67 -0.30 3.87
C LEU A 31 -3.24 0.09 5.30
N LYS A 32 -1.99 -0.22 5.65
CA LYS A 32 -1.41 0.05 6.98
C LYS A 32 0.12 0.04 6.94
N GLY A 33 0.74 0.65 7.94
CA GLY A 33 2.19 0.56 8.14
C GLY A 33 2.98 1.50 7.24
N GLY A 34 4.25 1.15 6.99
CA GLY A 34 5.18 1.95 6.19
C GLY A 34 5.30 1.45 4.75
N TYR A 35 5.27 2.37 3.80
CA TYR A 35 5.55 2.13 2.39
C TYR A 35 6.70 3.02 1.93
N GLN A 36 7.54 2.53 1.02
CA GLN A 36 8.68 3.28 0.51
C GLN A 36 8.90 3.00 -0.98
N SER A 37 9.34 4.04 -1.70
CA SER A 37 9.80 3.92 -3.09
C SER A 37 11.25 3.44 -3.21
N GLU A 38 11.63 3.08 -4.42
CA GLU A 38 13.04 3.13 -4.80
C GLU A 38 13.51 4.60 -4.91
N ILE A 39 14.82 4.83 -5.02
CA ILE A 39 15.36 6.18 -5.19
C ILE A 39 14.99 6.70 -6.59
N VAL A 40 14.41 7.89 -6.65
CA VAL A 40 14.03 8.61 -7.86
C VAL A 40 14.65 10.00 -7.78
N ASP A 41 15.44 10.37 -8.78
CA ASP A 41 16.14 11.68 -8.86
C ASP A 41 16.91 12.08 -7.57
N GLY A 42 17.48 11.08 -6.88
CA GLY A 42 18.29 11.26 -5.68
C GLY A 42 17.50 11.26 -4.37
N GLU A 43 16.17 11.26 -4.43
CA GLU A 43 15.28 11.26 -3.27
C GLU A 43 14.49 9.94 -3.19
N PHE A 44 13.82 9.71 -2.07
CA PHE A 44 12.86 8.60 -1.93
C PHE A 44 11.62 9.08 -1.20
N VAL A 45 10.48 8.51 -1.56
CA VAL A 45 9.18 8.82 -0.95
C VAL A 45 8.85 7.73 0.06
N GLN A 46 8.27 8.13 1.18
CA GLN A 46 7.70 7.22 2.17
C GLN A 46 6.29 7.65 2.53
N MET A 47 5.42 6.67 2.76
CA MET A 47 4.10 6.91 3.31
C MET A 47 3.89 6.04 4.53
N SER A 48 3.34 6.62 5.58
CA SER A 48 3.03 5.96 6.84
C SER A 48 1.53 6.01 7.05
N PHE A 49 0.86 4.86 7.15
CA PHE A 49 -0.59 4.75 7.32
C PHE A 49 -0.96 4.19 8.70
N GLN A 50 -1.84 4.90 9.41
CA GLN A 50 -2.33 4.56 10.73
C GLN A 50 -3.81 4.20 10.67
N PRO A 51 -4.17 2.90 10.64
CA PRO A 51 -5.56 2.48 10.52
C PRO A 51 -6.41 2.77 11.77
N ASP A 52 -5.80 2.92 12.95
CA ASP A 52 -6.54 3.15 14.22
C ASP A 52 -7.30 4.48 14.24
N ASN A 53 -6.84 5.46 13.46
CA ASN A 53 -7.40 6.81 13.38
C ASN A 53 -7.55 7.29 11.93
N ASN A 54 -7.40 6.40 10.95
CA ASN A 54 -7.46 6.70 9.51
C ASN A 54 -6.54 7.85 9.07
N SER A 55 -5.36 8.00 9.68
CA SER A 55 -4.40 9.06 9.33
C SER A 55 -3.23 8.56 8.49
N PHE A 56 -2.62 9.46 7.72
CA PHE A 56 -1.36 9.20 7.05
C PHE A 56 -0.37 10.35 7.21
N ILE A 57 0.90 10.04 6.96
CA ILE A 57 1.98 11.02 6.81
C ILE A 57 2.81 10.64 5.58
N GLU A 58 3.10 11.61 4.73
CA GLU A 58 3.99 11.50 3.58
C GLU A 58 5.33 12.17 3.88
N TYR A 59 6.40 11.46 3.54
CA TYR A 59 7.76 11.96 3.65
C TYR A 59 8.47 11.91 2.30
N ILE A 60 9.31 12.91 2.04
CA ILE A 60 10.34 12.84 0.99
C ILE A 60 11.69 12.97 1.69
N SER A 61 12.52 11.94 1.57
CA SER A 61 13.82 11.85 2.24
C SER A 61 13.77 12.23 3.72
N ASN A 62 12.84 11.61 4.44
CA ASN A 62 12.56 11.77 5.88
C ASN A 62 11.99 13.14 6.31
N ARG A 63 11.64 14.05 5.38
CA ARG A 63 10.94 15.32 5.70
C ARG A 63 9.44 15.15 5.55
N GLU A 64 8.67 15.49 6.60
CA GLU A 64 7.20 15.49 6.55
C GLU A 64 6.75 16.57 5.57
N VAL A 65 6.26 16.13 4.41
CA VAL A 65 5.80 17.04 3.35
C VAL A 65 4.28 17.16 3.35
N ASP A 66 3.57 16.11 3.75
CA ASP A 66 2.12 16.11 3.84
C ASP A 66 1.62 15.17 4.93
N LYS A 67 0.38 15.37 5.35
CA LYS A 67 -0.36 14.49 6.27
C LYS A 67 -1.85 14.74 6.12
N GLY A 68 -2.63 13.79 6.60
CA GLY A 68 -4.08 13.95 6.63
C GLY A 68 -4.77 12.63 6.91
N THR A 69 -5.83 12.35 6.18
CA THR A 69 -6.65 11.15 6.37
C THR A 69 -6.78 10.31 5.10
N PHE A 70 -7.21 9.06 5.28
CA PHE A 70 -7.53 8.17 4.18
C PHE A 70 -8.83 7.40 4.41
N GLU A 71 -9.52 7.10 3.31
CA GLU A 71 -10.78 6.35 3.30
C GLU A 71 -10.75 5.30 2.18
N GLU A 72 -11.18 4.08 2.48
CA GLU A 72 -11.40 3.07 1.44
C GLU A 72 -12.72 3.37 0.71
N LEU A 73 -12.64 3.62 -0.59
CA LEU A 73 -13.82 3.82 -1.43
C LEU A 73 -14.42 2.49 -1.85
N LYS A 74 -13.57 1.57 -2.33
CA LYS A 74 -13.98 0.24 -2.82
C LYS A 74 -12.78 -0.66 -3.12
N ASN A 75 -12.75 -1.87 -2.56
CA ASN A 75 -11.87 -2.96 -2.96
C ASN A 75 -10.41 -2.52 -3.18
N GLY A 76 -9.77 -1.95 -2.17
CA GLY A 76 -8.37 -1.49 -2.27
C GLY A 76 -8.16 -0.15 -2.98
N LEU A 77 -9.21 0.48 -3.52
CA LEU A 77 -9.16 1.88 -3.92
C LEU A 77 -9.32 2.77 -2.68
N TYR A 78 -8.30 3.57 -2.40
CA TYR A 78 -8.29 4.51 -1.28
C TYR A 78 -8.25 5.94 -1.80
N LYS A 79 -9.04 6.79 -1.15
CA LYS A 79 -8.92 8.24 -1.26
C LYS A 79 -7.99 8.74 -0.16
N ILE A 80 -6.99 9.52 -0.54
CA ILE A 80 -6.02 10.16 0.36
C ILE A 80 -6.30 11.66 0.34
N THR A 81 -6.58 12.24 1.50
CA THR A 81 -6.85 13.67 1.65
C THR A 81 -5.84 14.24 2.63
N GLY A 82 -4.81 14.88 2.08
CA GLY A 82 -3.77 15.59 2.82
C GLY A 82 -4.08 17.07 3.02
N ASP A 83 -3.24 17.72 3.81
CA ASP A 83 -3.23 19.17 3.97
C ASP A 83 -2.74 19.87 2.69
N MET A 84 -1.87 19.21 1.90
CA MET A 84 -1.29 19.75 0.67
C MET A 84 -1.97 19.27 -0.61
N GLN A 85 -2.39 18.00 -0.67
CA GLN A 85 -2.93 17.39 -1.88
C GLN A 85 -4.02 16.35 -1.60
N GLU A 86 -4.84 16.07 -2.62
CA GLU A 86 -5.83 15.01 -2.62
C GLU A 86 -5.62 14.12 -3.84
N PHE A 87 -5.56 12.80 -3.62
CA PHE A 87 -5.35 11.82 -4.69
C PHE A 87 -5.94 10.44 -4.34
N GLU A 88 -5.93 9.54 -5.31
CA GLU A 88 -6.38 8.16 -5.14
C GLU A 88 -5.22 7.19 -5.35
N ILE A 89 -5.21 6.10 -4.58
CA ILE A 89 -4.30 4.98 -4.77
C ILE A 89 -5.08 3.68 -4.86
N THR A 90 -4.54 2.72 -5.62
CA THR A 90 -5.07 1.35 -5.67
C THR A 90 -4.05 0.41 -5.05
N LEU A 91 -4.39 -0.18 -3.91
CA LEU A 91 -3.57 -1.17 -3.21
C LEU A 91 -3.68 -2.53 -3.90
N ASN A 92 -2.56 -3.04 -4.38
CA ASN A 92 -2.50 -4.32 -5.05
C ASN A 92 -2.36 -5.48 -4.06
N SER A 93 -2.63 -6.70 -4.54
CA SER A 93 -2.54 -7.94 -3.74
C SER A 93 -1.13 -8.26 -3.24
N ASP A 94 -0.09 -7.67 -3.84
CA ASP A 94 1.30 -7.74 -3.40
C ASP A 94 1.66 -6.69 -2.34
N ASN A 95 0.66 -6.02 -1.74
CA ASN A 95 0.79 -4.96 -0.75
C ASN A 95 1.65 -3.78 -1.24
N SER A 96 1.40 -3.34 -2.47
CA SER A 96 2.04 -2.15 -3.03
C SER A 96 1.11 -1.38 -3.95
N PHE A 97 1.40 -0.10 -4.14
CA PHE A 97 0.60 0.81 -4.97
C PHE A 97 1.52 1.75 -5.75
N ASP A 98 0.95 2.50 -6.69
CA ASP A 98 1.68 3.48 -7.47
C ASP A 98 1.30 4.89 -7.01
N LEU A 99 2.30 5.77 -6.90
CA LEU A 99 2.15 7.15 -6.47
C LEU A 99 2.73 8.11 -7.51
N ILE A 100 2.09 9.26 -7.70
CA ILE A 100 2.58 10.32 -8.57
C ILE A 100 2.93 11.54 -7.70
N VAL A 101 4.21 11.93 -7.73
CA VAL A 101 4.74 13.15 -7.12
C VAL A 101 5.36 13.97 -8.25
N LYS A 102 4.60 14.91 -8.82
CA LYS A 102 4.94 15.56 -10.09
C LYS A 102 6.31 16.21 -10.09
N GLY A 103 6.67 16.92 -9.02
CA GLY A 103 7.97 17.57 -8.88
C GLY A 103 9.15 16.59 -8.80
N LEU A 104 8.90 15.32 -8.44
CA LEU A 104 9.94 14.29 -8.30
C LEU A 104 10.01 13.34 -9.51
N ASN A 105 8.88 13.01 -10.11
CA ASN A 105 8.80 11.95 -11.12
C ASN A 105 8.23 12.39 -12.48
N GLN A 106 8.05 13.69 -12.67
CA GLN A 106 7.57 14.27 -13.92
C GLN A 106 6.21 13.68 -14.35
N GLY A 107 5.36 13.31 -13.38
CA GLY A 107 4.05 12.71 -13.62
C GLY A 107 4.06 11.21 -13.91
N LYS A 108 5.21 10.52 -13.79
CA LYS A 108 5.30 9.06 -13.97
C LYS A 108 5.03 8.34 -12.65
N PRO A 109 4.32 7.21 -12.63
CA PRO A 109 4.08 6.47 -11.39
C PRO A 109 5.39 5.95 -10.77
N ILE A 110 5.53 6.09 -9.45
CA ILE A 110 6.57 5.45 -8.63
C ILE A 110 5.91 4.32 -7.83
N ARG A 111 6.53 3.13 -7.85
CA ARG A 111 6.05 1.98 -7.08
C ARG A 111 6.39 2.13 -5.60
N MET A 112 5.38 2.12 -4.75
CA MET A 112 5.47 2.17 -3.29
C MET A 112 5.29 0.75 -2.72
N LYS A 113 6.34 0.19 -2.12
CA LYS A 113 6.30 -1.16 -1.53
C LYS A 113 6.12 -1.08 -0.03
N ASN A 114 5.26 -1.92 0.54
CA ASN A 114 5.21 -2.08 2.00
C ASN A 114 6.57 -2.57 2.50
N ILE A 115 7.13 -1.87 3.48
CA ILE A 115 8.40 -2.21 4.13
C ILE A 115 8.18 -2.79 5.53
N ASP A 116 7.08 -2.41 6.19
CA ASP A 116 6.68 -2.89 7.51
C ASP A 116 5.18 -2.65 7.73
N ASP A 117 4.55 -3.49 8.55
CA ASP A 117 3.18 -3.29 9.05
C ASP A 117 3.12 -2.20 10.14
N ILE A 118 4.27 -1.82 10.71
CA ILE A 118 4.41 -0.77 11.70
C ILE A 118 4.59 0.59 11.01
N PRO A 119 3.78 1.62 11.34
CA PRO A 119 3.94 2.96 10.79
C PRO A 119 5.32 3.55 11.11
N VAL A 120 5.93 4.21 10.13
CA VAL A 120 7.23 4.89 10.26
C VAL A 120 7.01 6.36 10.64
N TYR A 121 7.88 6.91 11.50
CA TYR A 121 7.84 8.31 11.93
C TYR A 121 9.25 8.90 12.01
N PHE A 122 9.38 10.15 11.61
CA PHE A 122 10.61 10.94 11.75
C PHE A 122 10.33 12.18 12.60
N SER A 123 11.09 12.34 13.68
CA SER A 123 10.95 13.49 14.61
C SER A 123 11.95 14.61 14.36
N THR A 124 12.88 14.40 13.43
CA THR A 124 13.91 15.39 13.11
C THR A 124 13.29 16.59 12.42
N LYS A 125 13.57 17.79 12.93
CA LYS A 125 13.19 19.04 12.27
C LYS A 125 14.28 19.44 11.30
N PHE A 126 13.93 19.57 10.03
CA PHE A 126 14.82 20.07 8.99
C PHE A 126 14.46 21.51 8.63
N ASN A 127 15.44 22.28 8.19
CA ASN A 127 15.24 23.69 7.80
C ASN A 127 14.83 23.84 6.32
N ASP A 128 14.84 22.74 5.56
CA ASP A 128 14.57 22.68 4.11
C ASP A 128 13.21 22.03 3.79
N VAL A 129 12.35 21.80 4.79
CA VAL A 129 11.05 21.13 4.60
C VAL A 129 10.19 21.81 3.53
N ASP A 130 10.18 23.14 3.49
CA ASP A 130 9.38 23.89 2.52
C ASP A 130 9.85 23.67 1.06
N GLU A 131 11.15 23.42 0.84
CA GLU A 131 11.67 23.04 -0.48
C GLU A 131 11.09 21.70 -0.92
N TYR A 132 11.04 20.72 -0.01
CA TYR A 132 10.48 19.41 -0.31
C TYR A 132 8.96 19.43 -0.48
N LYS A 133 8.25 20.30 0.24
CA LYS A 133 6.81 20.50 0.04
C LYS A 133 6.47 21.01 -1.36
N SER A 134 7.34 21.85 -1.93
CA SER A 134 7.14 22.34 -3.31
C SER A 134 7.17 21.24 -4.37
N LEU A 135 7.70 20.04 -4.04
CA LEU A 135 7.67 18.89 -4.95
C LEU A 135 6.28 18.27 -5.12
N LEU A 136 5.35 18.57 -4.19
CA LEU A 136 3.95 18.16 -4.24
C LEU A 136 3.08 19.16 -5.03
N GLU A 137 3.57 20.40 -5.21
CA GLU A 137 2.84 21.44 -5.92
C GLU A 137 2.84 21.17 -7.44
N ASP A 138 1.74 21.56 -8.09
CA ASP A 138 1.47 21.33 -9.51
C ASP A 138 2.24 22.26 -10.47
#